data_AF-A0A816X1G8-F1
#
_entry.id   AF-A0A816X1G8-F1
#
_cell.length_a   1.000
_cell.length_b   1.000
_cell.length_c   1.000
_cell.angle_alpha   90.00
_cell.angle_beta   90.00
_cell.angle_gamma   90.00
#
_symmetry.space_group_name_H-M   'P 1'
#
loop_
_entity.id
_entity.type
_entity.pdbx_description
1 polymer ?
#
loop_
_entity_poly.entity_id
_entity_poly.type
_entity_poly.pdbx_seq_one_letter_code
_entity_poly.pdbx_strand_id
1 'polypeptide(L)'
;MTSGADTKTSIRSSEVKLQEEKRRLVLLQESLTRSNVLTSGMVSTLDNFERKLESLDELVTPVYEATNELGFLLNNVDRSLSLVDSILHFYEICSELQTTVSSGPGGNLAEYLLELDRLQDAVKYFKSTTSVSERERVVQLFGLGRQRLVEETDKLILRYANPLSPKELIELCEMSETNRNNIHTMQEVDMGNLRMIIQWFISHGFRQGLIDSYATKRGMMIRRSLQLLAEHLGKQAIRRGSTNVIMQSPNMLQSSLSAADAAKRSGKIFG
;
A
#
# COMPACT_ATOMS: atom_id res chain seq x y z
N MET A 1 97.57 -80.37 42.11
CA MET A 1 98.00 -79.00 41.72
C MET A 1 97.07 -78.34 40.69
N THR A 2 95.81 -78.80 40.52
CA THR A 2 94.90 -78.33 39.46
C THR A 2 93.82 -77.33 39.93
N SER A 3 93.48 -77.30 41.22
CA SER A 3 92.41 -76.44 41.78
C SER A 3 92.72 -74.94 41.79
N GLY A 4 93.99 -74.54 41.70
CA GLY A 4 94.42 -73.14 41.68
C GLY A 4 94.35 -72.47 40.29
N ALA A 5 94.27 -73.26 39.22
CA ALA A 5 94.18 -72.75 37.85
C ALA A 5 92.73 -72.41 37.46
N ASP A 6 91.76 -73.23 37.85
CA ASP A 6 90.33 -73.01 37.56
C ASP A 6 89.74 -71.82 38.33
N THR A 7 90.13 -71.66 39.59
CA THR A 7 89.75 -70.49 40.41
C THR A 7 90.31 -69.19 39.84
N LYS A 8 91.58 -69.18 39.41
CA LYS A 8 92.21 -68.00 38.80
C LYS A 8 91.59 -67.64 37.45
N THR A 9 91.15 -68.63 36.68
CA THR A 9 90.46 -68.44 35.39
C THR A 9 89.03 -67.93 35.58
N SER A 10 88.31 -68.46 36.58
CA SER A 10 86.97 -67.97 36.96
C SER A 10 87.01 -66.54 37.51
N ILE A 11 88.00 -66.21 38.34
CA ILE A 11 88.21 -64.85 38.86
C ILE A 11 88.46 -63.88 37.70
N ARG A 12 89.36 -64.22 36.78
CA ARG A 12 89.66 -63.40 35.60
C ARG A 12 88.45 -63.24 34.66
N SER A 13 87.64 -64.28 34.48
CA SER A 13 86.38 -64.20 33.73
C SER A 13 85.36 -63.27 34.41
N SER A 14 85.20 -63.38 35.72
CA SER A 14 84.33 -62.49 36.50
C SER A 14 84.81 -61.03 36.43
N GLU A 15 86.12 -60.81 36.41
CA GLU A 15 86.74 -59.49 36.32
C GLU A 15 86.54 -58.85 34.95
N VAL A 16 86.61 -59.64 33.87
CA VAL A 16 86.26 -59.21 32.51
C VAL A 16 84.77 -58.87 32.41
N LYS A 17 83.88 -59.71 32.93
CA LYS A 17 82.42 -59.41 32.95
C LYS A 17 82.10 -58.17 33.77
N LEU A 18 82.80 -57.96 34.90
CA LEU A 18 82.65 -56.76 35.71
C LEU A 18 83.14 -55.51 34.96
N GLN A 19 84.23 -55.60 34.20
CA GLN A 19 84.67 -54.50 33.34
C GLN A 19 83.69 -54.21 32.20
N GLU A 20 83.14 -55.24 31.56
CA GLU A 20 82.13 -55.12 30.51
C GLU A 20 80.86 -54.44 31.03
N GLU A 21 80.35 -54.88 32.19
CA GLU A 21 79.19 -54.28 32.84
C GLU A 21 79.45 -52.85 33.31
N LYS A 22 80.66 -52.54 33.83
CA LYS A 22 81.07 -51.16 34.12
C LYS A 22 81.06 -50.30 32.85
N ARG A 23 81.52 -50.85 31.71
CA ARG A 23 81.52 -50.15 30.42
C ARG A 23 80.11 -49.88 29.90
N ARG A 24 79.22 -50.87 30.02
CA ARG A 24 77.78 -50.72 29.69
C ARG A 24 77.08 -49.70 30.57
N LEU A 25 77.38 -49.69 31.88
CA LEU A 25 76.85 -48.71 32.81
C LEU A 25 77.24 -47.28 32.42
N VAL A 26 78.50 -47.06 32.03
CA VAL A 26 78.96 -45.75 31.55
C VAL A 26 78.21 -45.32 30.28
N LEU A 27 78.04 -46.22 29.32
CA LEU A 27 77.27 -45.92 28.09
C LEU A 27 75.79 -45.63 28.38
N LEU A 28 75.18 -46.38 29.31
CA LEU A 28 73.80 -46.15 29.73
C LEU A 28 73.67 -44.79 30.44
N GLN A 29 74.64 -44.44 31.28
CA GLN A 29 74.70 -43.17 31.97
C GLN A 29 74.90 -42.00 30.99
N GLU A 30 75.73 -42.15 29.95
CA GLU A 30 75.85 -41.18 28.87
C GLU A 30 74.57 -41.05 28.03
N SER A 31 73.88 -42.16 27.77
CA SER A 31 72.59 -42.12 27.07
C SER A 31 71.52 -41.43 27.92
N LEU A 32 71.53 -41.68 29.24
CA LEU A 32 70.62 -41.05 30.19
C LEU A 32 70.88 -39.55 30.30
N THR A 33 72.15 -39.13 30.40
CA THR A 33 72.50 -37.69 30.42
C THR A 33 72.13 -37.02 29.11
N ARG A 34 72.39 -37.66 27.97
CA ARG A 34 71.97 -37.14 26.66
C ARG A 34 70.45 -37.01 26.55
N SER A 35 69.70 -37.99 27.06
CA SER A 35 68.23 -37.94 27.09
C SER A 35 67.73 -36.85 28.04
N ASN A 36 68.35 -36.66 29.20
CA ASN A 36 68.02 -35.58 30.14
C ASN A 36 68.28 -34.20 29.55
N VAL A 37 69.39 -34.01 28.82
CA VAL A 37 69.67 -32.75 28.10
C VAL A 37 68.61 -32.48 27.04
N LEU A 38 68.20 -33.51 26.28
CA LEU A 38 67.13 -33.38 25.28
C LEU A 38 65.78 -33.01 25.92
N THR A 39 65.40 -33.70 27.01
CA THR A 39 64.18 -33.41 27.76
C THR A 39 64.21 -32.00 28.35
N SER A 40 65.34 -31.57 28.92
CA SER A 40 65.51 -30.21 29.44
C SER A 40 65.41 -29.16 28.32
N GLY A 41 65.98 -29.43 27.14
CA GLY A 41 65.82 -28.58 25.96
C GLY A 41 64.36 -28.48 25.49
N MET A 42 63.62 -29.59 25.51
CA MET A 42 62.17 -29.59 25.20
C MET A 42 61.37 -28.79 26.23
N VAL A 43 61.65 -28.94 27.52
CA VAL A 43 61.00 -28.15 28.59
C VAL A 43 61.28 -26.67 28.41
N SER A 44 62.52 -26.28 28.15
CA SER A 44 62.88 -24.88 27.88
C SER A 44 62.20 -24.33 26.62
N THR A 45 62.05 -25.15 25.59
CA THR A 45 61.35 -24.75 24.36
C THR A 45 59.86 -24.54 24.62
N LEU A 46 59.23 -25.43 25.40
CA LEU A 46 57.84 -25.31 25.82
C LEU A 46 57.59 -24.08 26.69
N ASP A 47 58.45 -23.82 27.68
CA ASP A 47 58.38 -22.61 28.53
C ASP A 47 58.47 -21.33 27.70
N ASN A 48 59.32 -21.32 26.66
CA ASN A 48 59.39 -20.22 25.71
C ASN A 48 58.12 -20.07 24.86
N PHE A 49 57.46 -21.17 24.49
CA PHE A 49 56.19 -21.10 23.77
C PHE A 49 55.07 -20.60 24.68
N GLU A 50 55.01 -21.06 25.92
CA GLU A 50 54.03 -20.64 26.91
C GLU A 50 54.09 -19.13 27.15
N ARG A 51 55.27 -18.58 27.41
CA ARG A 51 55.46 -17.12 27.56
C ARG A 51 55.09 -16.32 26.32
N LYS A 52 55.34 -16.87 25.12
CA LYS A 52 54.94 -16.23 23.86
C LYS A 52 53.43 -16.28 23.66
N LEU A 53 52.76 -17.36 24.09
CA LEU A 53 51.31 -17.50 24.05
C LEU A 53 50.64 -16.54 25.03
N GLU A 54 51.17 -16.43 26.24
CA GLU A 54 50.70 -15.48 27.26
C GLU A 54 50.84 -14.03 26.76
N SER A 55 52.02 -13.66 26.23
CA SER A 55 52.23 -12.34 25.65
C SER A 55 51.34 -12.07 24.42
N LEU A 56 51.02 -13.11 23.63
CA LEU A 56 50.09 -12.98 22.52
C LEU A 56 48.65 -12.77 23.00
N ASP A 57 48.24 -13.49 24.03
CA ASP A 57 46.90 -13.38 24.62
C ASP A 57 46.67 -11.98 25.22
N GLU A 58 47.67 -11.45 25.94
CA GLU A 58 47.67 -10.07 26.45
C GLU A 58 47.56 -9.04 25.34
N LEU A 59 48.14 -9.32 24.16
CA LEU A 59 48.09 -8.43 23.01
C LEU A 59 46.79 -8.56 22.20
N VAL A 60 46.23 -9.77 22.11
CA VAL A 60 45.03 -10.06 21.32
C VAL A 60 43.75 -9.67 22.05
N THR A 61 43.69 -9.86 23.36
CA THR A 61 42.51 -9.50 24.18
C THR A 61 42.02 -8.06 23.96
N PRO A 62 42.85 -7.01 24.10
CA PRO A 62 42.39 -5.64 23.89
C PRO A 62 42.00 -5.36 22.43
N VAL A 63 42.65 -6.04 21.47
CA VAL A 63 42.28 -5.92 20.05
C VAL A 63 40.90 -6.51 19.79
N TYR A 64 40.59 -7.66 20.39
CA TYR A 64 39.28 -8.29 20.31
C TYR A 64 38.19 -7.41 20.93
N GLU A 65 38.44 -6.88 22.14
CA GLU A 65 37.51 -5.97 22.82
C GLU A 65 37.25 -4.71 22.01
N ALA A 66 38.30 -4.05 21.50
CA ALA A 66 38.19 -2.87 20.65
C ALA A 66 37.43 -3.17 19.35
N THR A 67 37.66 -4.35 18.75
CA THR A 67 36.94 -4.79 17.54
C THR A 67 35.46 -5.03 17.83
N ASN A 68 35.13 -5.59 18.99
CA ASN A 68 33.75 -5.82 19.41
C ASN A 68 33.02 -4.50 19.69
N GLU A 69 33.67 -3.57 20.40
CA GLU A 69 33.14 -2.22 20.62
C GLU A 69 32.91 -1.47 19.30
N LEU A 70 33.86 -1.58 18.37
CA LEU A 70 33.69 -1.06 17.01
C LEU A 70 32.50 -1.69 16.29
N GLY A 71 32.26 -2.99 16.47
CA GLY A 71 31.07 -3.67 15.94
C GLY A 71 29.76 -3.10 16.49
N PHE A 72 29.70 -2.81 17.79
CA PHE A 72 28.54 -2.12 18.38
C PHE A 72 28.38 -0.70 17.84
N LEU A 73 29.48 0.04 17.68
CA LEU A 73 29.46 1.39 17.13
C LEU A 73 28.93 1.38 15.69
N LEU A 74 29.40 0.45 14.85
CA LEU A 74 28.91 0.29 13.48
C LEU A 74 27.40 0.02 13.44
N ASN A 75 26.90 -0.88 14.30
CA ASN A 75 25.46 -1.15 14.38
C ASN A 75 24.65 0.09 14.77
N ASN A 76 25.16 0.89 15.72
CA ASN A 76 24.49 2.14 16.12
C ASN A 76 24.47 3.16 14.97
N VAL A 77 25.55 3.25 14.20
CA VAL A 77 25.62 4.09 13.00
C VAL A 77 24.62 3.61 11.95
N ASP A 78 24.56 2.31 11.65
CA ASP A 78 23.63 1.73 10.68
C ASP A 78 22.16 1.97 11.07
N ARG A 79 21.83 1.83 12.36
CA ARG A 79 20.48 2.16 12.88
C ARG A 79 20.17 3.64 12.71
N SER A 80 21.11 4.51 13.05
CA SER A 80 20.94 5.95 12.91
C SER A 80 20.74 6.36 11.45
N LEU A 81 21.52 5.77 10.55
CA LEU A 81 21.39 5.97 9.10
C LEU A 81 20.01 5.51 8.61
N SER A 82 19.57 4.32 9.00
CA SER A 82 18.24 3.77 8.64
C SER A 82 17.09 4.66 9.11
N LEU A 83 17.22 5.26 10.30
CA LEU A 83 16.24 6.22 10.82
C LEU A 83 16.22 7.52 10.00
N VAL A 84 17.39 8.04 9.65
CA VAL A 84 17.51 9.23 8.79
C VAL A 84 16.95 8.97 7.40
N ASP A 85 17.23 7.81 6.79
CA ASP A 85 16.68 7.43 5.49
C ASP A 85 15.15 7.34 5.54
N SER A 86 14.60 6.77 6.63
CA SER A 86 13.16 6.71 6.84
C SER A 86 12.54 8.10 6.96
N ILE A 87 13.18 9.02 7.70
CA ILE A 87 12.75 10.42 7.82
C ILE A 87 12.78 11.08 6.43
N LEU A 88 13.90 10.99 5.71
CA LEU A 88 14.09 11.63 4.41
C LEU A 88 13.02 11.16 3.42
N HIS A 89 12.75 9.86 3.37
CA HIS A 89 11.71 9.27 2.53
C HIS A 89 10.34 9.92 2.75
N PHE A 90 9.89 10.08 3.99
CA PHE A 90 8.58 10.68 4.28
C PHE A 90 8.50 12.18 3.98
N TYR A 91 9.62 12.91 4.10
CA TYR A 91 9.68 14.33 3.73
C TYR A 91 9.59 14.53 2.21
N GLU A 92 10.21 13.64 1.43
CA GLU A 92 10.21 13.69 -0.03
C GLU A 92 8.88 13.24 -0.64
N ILE A 93 8.22 12.23 -0.04
CA ILE A 93 6.92 11.68 -0.48
C ILE A 93 5.94 12.78 -0.86
N CYS A 94 5.74 13.78 -0.01
CA CYS A 94 4.73 14.80 -0.29
C CYS A 94 5.11 15.72 -1.44
N SER A 95 6.39 15.93 -1.75
CA SER A 95 6.79 16.68 -2.94
C SER A 95 6.64 15.83 -4.19
N GLU A 96 7.01 14.56 -4.13
CA GLU A 96 6.93 13.61 -5.24
C GLU A 96 5.47 13.38 -5.66
N LEU A 97 4.60 13.13 -4.68
CA LEU A 97 3.19 12.79 -4.91
C LEU A 97 2.31 14.02 -5.15
N GLN A 98 2.80 15.24 -4.93
CA GLN A 98 1.97 16.45 -5.02
C GLN A 98 1.37 16.64 -6.41
N THR A 99 2.17 16.43 -7.46
CA THR A 99 1.74 16.60 -8.85
C THR A 99 0.69 15.57 -9.22
N THR A 100 0.96 14.28 -8.95
CA THR A 100 0.05 13.18 -9.28
C THR A 100 -1.26 13.32 -8.51
N VAL A 101 -1.21 13.50 -7.19
CA VAL A 101 -2.40 13.66 -6.33
C VAL A 101 -3.24 14.86 -6.77
N SER A 102 -2.61 15.98 -7.11
CA SER A 102 -3.32 17.20 -7.56
C SER A 102 -4.00 17.03 -8.92
N SER A 103 -3.39 16.25 -9.82
CA SER A 103 -3.92 15.97 -11.16
C SER A 103 -5.10 14.99 -11.16
N GLY A 104 -5.24 14.17 -10.12
CA GLY A 104 -6.30 13.18 -9.99
C GLY A 104 -6.01 11.88 -10.76
N PRO A 105 -6.92 10.89 -10.70
CA PRO A 105 -6.65 9.52 -11.15
C PRO A 105 -6.43 9.33 -12.66
N GLY A 106 -6.74 10.33 -13.51
CA GLY A 106 -6.24 10.44 -14.90
C GLY A 106 -6.47 9.28 -15.88
N GLY A 107 -7.19 8.23 -15.49
CA GLY A 107 -7.36 6.97 -16.23
C GLY A 107 -6.66 5.75 -15.60
N ASN A 108 -5.73 5.93 -14.66
CA ASN A 108 -5.12 4.83 -13.90
C ASN A 108 -5.48 4.93 -12.41
N LEU A 109 -6.72 4.54 -12.10
CA LEU A 109 -7.24 4.59 -10.74
C LEU A 109 -6.42 3.69 -9.78
N ALA A 110 -5.96 2.52 -10.22
CA ALA A 110 -5.26 1.58 -9.35
C ALA A 110 -3.94 2.16 -8.83
N GLU A 111 -3.15 2.77 -9.71
CA GLU A 111 -1.88 3.43 -9.36
C GLU A 111 -2.13 4.64 -8.43
N TYR A 112 -3.15 5.44 -8.74
CA TYR A 112 -3.53 6.57 -7.90
C TYR A 112 -3.94 6.17 -6.47
N LEU A 113 -4.65 5.05 -6.32
CA LEU A 113 -5.02 4.54 -4.99
C LEU A 113 -3.79 4.07 -4.21
N LEU A 114 -2.84 3.41 -4.86
CA LEU A 114 -1.58 2.98 -4.23
C LEU A 114 -0.75 4.19 -3.75
N GLU A 115 -0.69 5.24 -4.56
CA GLU A 115 -0.07 6.51 -4.20
C GLU A 115 -0.74 7.18 -3.01
N LEU A 116 -2.07 7.14 -2.92
CA LEU A 116 -2.81 7.64 -1.77
C LEU A 116 -2.60 6.80 -0.51
N ASP A 117 -2.44 5.49 -0.62
CA ASP A 117 -2.10 4.62 0.50
C ASP A 117 -0.70 4.98 1.05
N ARG A 118 0.28 5.17 0.16
CA ARG A 118 1.62 5.64 0.52
C ARG A 118 1.59 7.01 1.20
N LEU A 119 0.74 7.92 0.73
CA LEU A 119 0.52 9.21 1.37
C LEU A 119 -0.16 9.07 2.74
N GLN A 120 -1.08 8.11 2.90
CA GLN A 120 -1.72 7.82 4.19
C GLN A 120 -0.69 7.32 5.22
N ASP A 121 0.27 6.50 4.81
CA ASP A 121 1.34 6.04 5.69
C ASP A 121 2.24 7.18 6.13
N ALA A 122 2.54 8.14 5.23
CA ALA A 122 3.20 9.38 5.61
C ALA A 122 2.38 10.19 6.63
N VAL A 123 1.05 10.28 6.48
CA VAL A 123 0.18 10.93 7.49
C VAL A 123 0.30 10.23 8.84
N LYS A 124 0.33 8.89 8.88
CA LYS A 124 0.49 8.12 10.14
C LYS A 124 1.85 8.40 10.77
N TYR A 125 2.92 8.44 9.97
CA TYR A 125 4.27 8.77 10.41
C TYR A 125 4.32 10.17 11.04
N PHE A 126 3.86 11.20 10.33
CA PHE A 126 3.88 12.59 10.82
C PHE A 126 2.91 12.87 11.97
N LYS A 127 1.92 12.01 12.23
CA LYS A 127 1.10 12.08 13.46
C LYS A 127 1.89 11.71 14.71
N SER A 128 2.89 10.83 14.59
CA SER A 128 3.75 10.41 15.69
C SER A 128 4.94 11.34 15.92
N THR A 129 5.25 12.19 14.94
CA THR A 129 6.39 13.12 14.96
C THR A 129 5.96 14.55 15.34
N THR A 130 6.85 15.31 15.99
CA THR A 130 6.59 16.68 16.48
C THR A 130 6.48 17.75 15.37
N SER A 131 6.81 17.43 14.11
CA SER A 131 6.82 18.40 13.00
C SER A 131 5.40 18.81 12.60
N VAL A 132 4.96 19.98 13.05
CA VAL A 132 3.59 20.49 12.83
C VAL A 132 3.34 20.87 11.38
N SER A 133 4.29 21.55 10.72
CA SER A 133 4.13 22.09 9.36
C SER A 133 4.05 21.00 8.29
N GLU A 134 4.93 20.00 8.34
CA GLU A 134 4.90 18.90 7.37
C GLU A 134 3.66 18.05 7.57
N ARG A 135 3.28 17.78 8.82
CA ARG A 135 2.03 17.08 9.13
C ARG A 135 0.82 17.79 8.52
N GLU A 136 0.72 19.10 8.64
CA GLU A 136 -0.36 19.87 8.02
C GLU A 136 -0.34 19.77 6.50
N ARG A 137 0.85 19.90 5.88
CA ARG A 137 1.02 19.76 4.42
C ARG A 137 0.57 18.39 3.91
N VAL A 138 1.03 17.31 4.55
CA VAL A 138 0.68 15.93 4.18
C VAL A 138 -0.83 15.70 4.34
N VAL A 139 -1.43 16.17 5.45
CA VAL A 139 -2.87 16.03 5.71
C VAL A 139 -3.71 16.80 4.69
N GLN A 140 -3.29 18.01 4.31
CA GLN A 140 -3.96 18.81 3.28
C GLN A 140 -3.87 18.11 1.91
N LEU A 141 -2.69 17.61 1.54
CA LEU A 141 -2.50 16.89 0.28
C LEU A 141 -3.35 15.61 0.24
N PHE A 142 -3.40 14.86 1.34
CA PHE A 142 -4.25 13.66 1.45
C PHE A 142 -5.74 14.02 1.37
N GLY A 143 -6.15 15.13 2.00
CA GLY A 143 -7.50 15.67 1.88
C GLY A 143 -7.85 16.05 0.44
N LEU A 144 -6.93 16.69 -0.29
CA LEU A 144 -7.08 17.03 -1.70
C LEU A 144 -7.23 15.77 -2.56
N GLY A 145 -6.39 14.75 -2.34
CA GLY A 145 -6.47 13.49 -3.07
C GLY A 145 -7.81 12.76 -2.87
N ARG A 146 -8.31 12.75 -1.64
CA ARG A 146 -9.66 12.26 -1.34
C ARG A 146 -10.74 13.06 -2.08
N GLN A 147 -10.62 14.39 -2.11
CA GLN A 147 -11.55 15.23 -2.86
C GLN A 147 -11.54 14.88 -4.35
N ARG A 148 -10.37 14.63 -4.95
CA ARG A 148 -10.26 14.18 -6.35
C ARG A 148 -10.97 12.86 -6.60
N LEU A 149 -10.89 11.90 -5.67
CA LEU A 149 -11.65 10.64 -5.79
C LEU A 149 -13.16 10.85 -5.72
N VAL A 150 -13.64 11.77 -4.89
CA VAL A 150 -15.06 12.14 -4.83
C VAL A 150 -15.48 12.79 -6.16
N GLU A 151 -14.69 13.74 -6.67
CA GLU A 151 -14.93 14.36 -7.98
C GLU A 151 -14.96 13.33 -9.11
N GLU A 152 -14.09 12.32 -9.09
CA GLU A 152 -14.08 11.26 -10.09
C GLU A 152 -15.29 10.33 -9.97
N THR A 153 -15.67 9.97 -8.74
CA THR A 153 -16.91 9.23 -8.48
C THR A 153 -18.12 9.98 -9.02
N ASP A 154 -18.14 11.29 -8.81
CA ASP A 154 -19.21 12.17 -9.27
C ASP A 154 -19.29 12.22 -10.80
N LYS A 155 -18.15 12.31 -11.49
CA LYS A 155 -18.10 12.22 -12.95
C LYS A 155 -18.62 10.88 -13.45
N LEU A 156 -18.20 9.77 -12.83
CA LEU A 156 -18.66 8.43 -13.18
C LEU A 156 -20.18 8.32 -13.01
N ILE A 157 -20.73 8.77 -11.87
CA ILE A 157 -22.17 8.73 -11.63
C ILE A 157 -22.92 9.58 -12.65
N LEU A 158 -22.52 10.84 -12.84
CA LEU A 158 -23.22 11.78 -13.73
C LEU A 158 -23.15 11.37 -15.20
N ARG A 159 -22.09 10.69 -15.63
CA ARG A 159 -21.94 10.17 -16.99
C ARG A 159 -23.06 9.21 -17.37
N TYR A 160 -23.56 8.41 -16.41
CA TYR A 160 -24.57 7.39 -16.64
C TYR A 160 -25.93 7.68 -15.98
N ALA A 161 -25.98 8.65 -15.07
CA ALA A 161 -27.20 9.05 -14.38
C ALA A 161 -27.94 10.17 -15.14
N ASN A 162 -28.42 9.86 -16.35
CA ASN A 162 -29.32 10.76 -17.09
C ASN A 162 -30.78 10.53 -16.66
N PRO A 163 -31.59 11.60 -16.53
CA PRO A 163 -33.02 11.43 -16.30
C PRO A 163 -33.67 10.69 -17.47
N LEU A 164 -34.49 9.68 -17.17
CA LEU A 164 -35.24 8.96 -18.19
C LEU A 164 -36.38 9.84 -18.74
N SER A 165 -36.61 9.72 -20.05
CA SER A 165 -37.78 10.31 -20.68
C SER A 165 -39.05 9.57 -20.28
N PRO A 166 -40.23 10.22 -20.37
CA PRO A 166 -41.51 9.58 -20.05
C PRO A 166 -41.78 8.30 -20.83
N LYS A 167 -41.35 8.23 -22.10
CA LYS A 167 -41.52 7.05 -22.95
C LYS A 167 -40.68 5.87 -22.47
N GLU A 168 -39.41 6.12 -22.17
CA GLU A 168 -38.49 5.10 -21.66
C GLU A 168 -38.94 4.55 -20.30
N LEU A 169 -39.49 5.39 -19.42
CA LEU A 169 -40.05 4.94 -18.14
C LEU A 169 -41.30 4.06 -18.30
N ILE A 170 -42.19 4.40 -19.22
CA ILE A 170 -43.40 3.60 -19.50
C ILE A 170 -42.99 2.26 -20.12
N GLU A 171 -42.07 2.28 -21.08
CA GLU A 171 -41.51 1.07 -21.69
C GLU A 171 -40.86 0.17 -20.61
N LEU A 172 -40.06 0.73 -19.71
CA LEU A 172 -39.47 -0.01 -18.58
C LEU A 172 -40.52 -0.70 -17.68
N CYS A 173 -41.67 -0.06 -17.46
CA CYS A 173 -42.79 -0.64 -16.71
C CYS A 173 -43.50 -1.77 -17.48
N GLU A 174 -43.49 -1.72 -18.81
CA GLU A 174 -44.11 -2.71 -19.69
C GLU A 174 -43.17 -3.87 -20.06
N MET A 175 -41.86 -3.71 -19.86
CA MET A 175 -40.83 -4.73 -20.12
C MET A 175 -40.88 -5.89 -19.11
N SER A 176 -40.85 -7.13 -19.61
CA SER A 176 -40.66 -8.33 -18.78
C SER A 176 -39.24 -8.37 -18.15
N GLU A 177 -39.09 -9.05 -17.02
CA GLU A 177 -37.85 -9.05 -16.20
C GLU A 177 -36.56 -9.38 -16.98
N THR A 178 -36.67 -10.12 -18.08
CA THR A 178 -35.54 -10.58 -18.90
C THR A 178 -34.96 -9.51 -19.84
N ASN A 179 -35.71 -8.45 -20.16
CA ASN A 179 -35.30 -7.43 -21.14
C ASN A 179 -34.81 -6.11 -20.50
N ARG A 180 -34.76 -6.02 -19.17
CA ARG A 180 -34.39 -4.79 -18.42
C ARG A 180 -32.93 -4.34 -18.58
N ASN A 181 -32.08 -5.14 -19.23
CA ASN A 181 -30.62 -4.95 -19.26
C ASN A 181 -30.13 -3.78 -20.15
N ASN A 182 -31.02 -3.12 -20.90
CA ASN A 182 -30.64 -2.20 -21.98
C ASN A 182 -30.78 -0.71 -21.64
N ILE A 183 -31.24 -0.34 -20.45
CA ILE A 183 -31.47 1.06 -20.10
C ILE A 183 -30.38 1.57 -19.16
N HIS A 184 -29.47 2.39 -19.69
CA HIS A 184 -28.44 3.14 -18.96
C HIS A 184 -27.56 2.32 -18.00
N THR A 185 -27.29 1.05 -18.31
CA THR A 185 -26.34 0.24 -17.54
C THR A 185 -24.95 0.86 -17.67
N MET A 186 -24.31 1.19 -16.54
CA MET A 186 -22.90 1.60 -16.52
C MET A 186 -22.05 0.52 -17.20
N GLN A 187 -21.05 0.93 -17.98
CA GLN A 187 -20.07 -0.01 -18.53
C GLN A 187 -19.38 -0.78 -17.38
N GLU A 188 -19.06 -2.05 -17.62
CA GLU A 188 -18.47 -2.93 -16.61
C GLU A 188 -17.15 -2.37 -16.05
N VAL A 189 -16.35 -1.72 -16.89
CA VAL A 189 -15.11 -1.03 -16.50
C VAL A 189 -15.37 0.12 -15.53
N ASP A 190 -16.36 0.98 -15.83
CA ASP A 190 -16.71 2.12 -14.99
C ASP A 190 -17.38 1.67 -13.68
N MET A 191 -18.13 0.56 -13.70
CA MET A 191 -18.62 -0.11 -12.48
C MET A 191 -17.48 -0.67 -11.63
N GLY A 192 -16.45 -1.24 -12.28
CA GLY A 192 -15.23 -1.69 -11.63
C GLY A 192 -14.51 -0.55 -10.92
N ASN A 193 -14.31 0.57 -11.62
CA ASN A 193 -13.69 1.78 -11.07
C ASN A 193 -14.49 2.32 -9.88
N LEU A 194 -15.82 2.44 -10.00
CA LEU A 194 -16.67 2.88 -8.90
C LEU A 194 -16.57 1.95 -7.69
N ARG A 195 -16.55 0.63 -7.91
CA ARG A 195 -16.38 -0.36 -6.84
C ARG A 195 -15.03 -0.21 -6.15
N MET A 196 -13.94 -0.03 -6.90
CA MET A 196 -12.60 0.17 -6.35
C MET A 196 -12.56 1.42 -5.45
N ILE A 197 -13.11 2.54 -5.91
CA ILE A 197 -13.16 3.77 -5.10
C ILE A 197 -13.99 3.53 -3.83
N ILE A 198 -15.19 2.96 -3.95
CA ILE A 198 -16.06 2.69 -2.79
C ILE A 198 -15.36 1.76 -1.78
N GLN A 199 -14.72 0.69 -2.25
CA GLN A 199 -14.00 -0.24 -1.40
C GLN A 199 -12.84 0.43 -0.68
N TRP A 200 -12.10 1.30 -1.37
CA TRP A 200 -11.02 2.10 -0.78
C TRP A 200 -11.54 3.05 0.31
N PHE A 201 -12.65 3.77 0.06
CA PHE A 201 -13.26 4.64 1.08
C PHE A 201 -13.75 3.84 2.30
N ILE A 202 -14.24 2.62 2.10
CA ILE A 202 -14.69 1.74 3.19
C ILE A 202 -13.48 1.26 4.02
N SER A 203 -12.40 0.79 3.38
CA SER A 203 -11.21 0.31 4.09
C SER A 203 -10.55 1.42 4.92
N HIS A 204 -10.67 2.68 4.47
CA HIS A 204 -10.11 3.86 5.14
C HIS A 204 -11.05 4.53 6.15
N GLY A 205 -12.27 4.00 6.35
CA GLY A 205 -13.23 4.52 7.33
C GLY A 205 -14.00 5.78 6.91
N PHE A 206 -13.97 6.15 5.63
CA PHE A 206 -14.62 7.36 5.08
C PHE A 206 -15.99 7.09 4.42
N ARG A 207 -16.70 6.06 4.89
CA ARG A 207 -17.90 5.51 4.24
C ARG A 207 -19.07 6.48 4.04
N GLN A 208 -19.40 7.31 5.04
CA GLN A 208 -20.68 8.05 5.05
C GLN A 208 -20.76 9.10 3.93
N GLY A 209 -19.73 9.91 3.74
CA GLY A 209 -19.77 11.03 2.79
C GLY A 209 -19.94 10.61 1.31
N LEU A 210 -19.35 9.49 0.91
CA LEU A 210 -19.42 9.02 -0.48
C LEU A 210 -20.80 8.45 -0.81
N ILE A 211 -21.38 7.65 0.09
CA ILE A 211 -22.69 7.01 -0.09
C ILE A 211 -23.79 8.07 -0.11
N ASP A 212 -23.71 9.07 0.76
CA ASP A 212 -24.69 10.16 0.82
C ASP A 212 -24.66 11.00 -0.47
N SER A 213 -23.46 11.29 -1.01
CA SER A 213 -23.31 11.97 -2.30
C SER A 213 -23.94 11.16 -3.44
N TYR A 214 -23.65 9.85 -3.50
CA TYR A 214 -24.22 8.94 -4.50
C TYR A 214 -25.75 8.90 -4.43
N ALA A 215 -26.31 8.68 -3.23
CA ALA A 215 -27.75 8.60 -3.01
C ALA A 215 -28.45 9.90 -3.39
N THR A 216 -27.86 11.04 -3.03
CA THR A 216 -28.38 12.37 -3.36
C THR A 216 -28.43 12.59 -4.87
N LYS A 217 -27.34 12.28 -5.59
CA LYS A 217 -27.25 12.49 -7.05
C LYS A 217 -28.17 11.57 -7.82
N ARG A 218 -28.16 10.27 -7.53
CA ARG A 218 -29.09 9.32 -8.17
C ARG A 218 -30.54 9.64 -7.81
N GLY A 219 -30.82 10.00 -6.56
CA GLY A 219 -32.14 10.43 -6.11
C GLY A 219 -32.66 11.65 -6.88
N MET A 220 -31.81 12.64 -7.15
CA MET A 220 -32.17 13.79 -7.99
C MET A 220 -32.56 13.38 -9.42
N MET A 221 -31.83 12.44 -10.02
CA MET A 221 -32.10 11.98 -11.39
C MET A 221 -33.40 11.17 -11.48
N ILE A 222 -33.64 10.29 -10.51
CA ILE A 222 -34.91 9.55 -10.40
C ILE A 222 -36.07 10.53 -10.20
N ARG A 223 -35.94 11.49 -9.28
CA ARG A 223 -36.96 12.52 -9.04
C ARG A 223 -37.26 13.31 -10.32
N ARG A 224 -36.22 13.70 -11.07
CA ARG A 224 -36.40 14.43 -12.33
C ARG A 224 -37.13 13.59 -13.38
N SER A 225 -36.80 12.31 -13.49
CA SER A 225 -37.46 11.37 -14.40
C SER A 225 -38.96 11.24 -14.08
N LEU A 226 -39.30 11.10 -12.79
CA LEU A 226 -40.70 11.05 -12.32
C LEU A 226 -41.46 12.36 -12.56
N GLN A 227 -40.82 13.52 -12.40
CA GLN A 227 -41.44 14.81 -12.73
C GLN A 227 -41.77 14.92 -14.21
N LEU A 228 -40.84 14.52 -15.10
CA LEU A 228 -41.07 14.53 -16.55
C LEU A 228 -42.26 13.62 -16.92
N LEU A 229 -42.38 12.46 -16.27
CA LEU A 229 -43.52 11.55 -16.47
C LEU A 229 -44.84 12.18 -16.00
N ALA A 230 -44.86 12.79 -14.81
CA ALA A 230 -46.06 13.46 -14.30
C ALA A 230 -46.54 14.58 -15.24
N GLU A 231 -45.62 15.41 -15.76
CA GLU A 231 -45.93 16.44 -16.75
C GLU A 231 -46.49 15.85 -18.06
N HIS A 232 -45.92 14.73 -18.52
CA HIS A 232 -46.38 14.04 -19.72
C HIS A 232 -47.81 13.52 -19.58
N LEU A 233 -48.11 12.84 -18.46
CA LEU A 233 -49.44 12.30 -18.17
C LEU A 233 -50.48 13.42 -18.00
N GLY A 234 -50.12 14.52 -17.33
CA GLY A 234 -50.98 15.70 -17.21
C GLY A 234 -51.35 16.30 -18.57
N LYS A 235 -50.37 16.45 -19.47
CA LYS A 235 -50.61 16.92 -20.85
C LYS A 235 -51.48 15.95 -21.66
N GLN A 236 -51.30 14.64 -21.51
CA GLN A 236 -52.15 13.65 -22.16
C GLN A 236 -53.61 13.70 -21.66
N ALA A 237 -53.82 13.85 -20.35
CA ALA A 237 -55.15 13.93 -19.76
C ALA A 237 -55.93 15.16 -20.27
N ILE A 238 -55.26 16.33 -20.35
CA ILE A 238 -55.86 17.56 -20.90
C ILE A 238 -56.25 17.37 -22.36
N ARG A 239 -55.40 16.74 -23.19
CA ARG A 239 -55.71 16.45 -24.60
C ARG A 239 -56.92 15.54 -24.75
N ARG A 240 -57.06 14.50 -23.92
CA ARG A 240 -58.24 13.61 -23.93
C ARG A 240 -59.52 14.31 -23.46
N GLY A 241 -59.41 15.26 -22.53
CA GLY A 241 -60.51 16.13 -22.12
C GLY A 241 -60.98 17.06 -23.25
N SER A 242 -60.05 17.68 -23.99
CA SER A 242 -60.39 18.57 -25.12
C SER A 242 -60.98 17.84 -26.32
N THR A 243 -60.57 16.59 -26.61
CA THR A 243 -61.17 15.81 -27.70
C THR A 243 -62.62 15.40 -27.42
N ASN A 244 -63.01 15.21 -26.15
CA ASN A 244 -64.39 14.92 -25.80
C ASN A 244 -65.33 16.14 -25.91
N VAL A 245 -64.79 17.36 -25.80
CA VAL A 245 -65.58 18.61 -25.96
C VAL A 245 -65.84 18.91 -27.44
N ILE A 246 -64.94 18.52 -28.36
CA ILE A 246 -65.09 18.82 -29.79
C ILE A 246 -66.06 17.85 -30.50
N MET A 247 -66.35 16.67 -29.94
CA MET A 247 -67.35 15.73 -30.50
C MET A 247 -68.80 16.01 -30.06
N GLN A 248 -69.05 16.95 -29.16
CA GLN A 248 -70.39 17.34 -28.72
C GLN A 248 -70.71 18.78 -29.12
N SER A 249 -70.92 19.05 -30.41
CA SER A 249 -71.66 20.23 -30.87
C SER A 249 -72.17 20.05 -32.31
N PRO A 250 -73.42 19.61 -32.51
CA PRO A 250 -74.15 19.85 -33.74
C PRO A 250 -74.83 21.22 -33.70
N ASN A 251 -74.66 21.98 -34.78
CA ASN A 251 -75.55 23.05 -35.29
C ASN A 251 -76.13 24.08 -34.31
N MET A 252 -75.61 25.32 -34.31
CA MET A 252 -76.41 26.53 -34.09
C MET A 252 -75.68 27.78 -34.63
N LEU A 253 -75.68 28.00 -35.94
CA LEU A 253 -75.45 29.33 -36.54
C LEU A 253 -76.29 29.50 -37.81
N GLN A 254 -77.60 29.62 -37.63
CA GLN A 254 -78.49 30.31 -38.58
C GLN A 254 -79.50 31.12 -37.78
N SER A 255 -79.21 32.40 -37.52
CA SER A 255 -80.18 33.50 -37.49
C SER A 255 -79.58 34.75 -36.83
N SER A 256 -78.93 35.62 -37.62
CA SER A 256 -78.96 37.07 -37.40
C SER A 256 -78.27 37.80 -38.57
N LEU A 257 -78.89 37.72 -39.74
CA LEU A 257 -78.65 38.65 -40.86
C LEU A 257 -80.00 39.16 -41.32
N SER A 258 -80.60 40.08 -40.55
CA SER A 258 -81.72 40.91 -40.99
C SER A 258 -81.94 42.06 -40.00
N ALA A 259 -80.97 42.97 -39.90
CA ALA A 259 -81.14 44.25 -39.19
C ALA A 259 -80.22 45.36 -39.76
N ALA A 260 -80.03 45.39 -41.09
CA ALA A 260 -79.20 46.41 -41.75
C ALA A 260 -79.86 47.11 -42.96
N ASP A 261 -81.14 46.84 -43.27
CA ASP A 261 -81.82 47.39 -44.45
C ASP A 261 -83.11 48.20 -44.13
N ALA A 262 -83.06 49.08 -43.12
CA ALA A 262 -84.20 49.97 -42.80
C ALA A 262 -83.82 51.45 -42.57
N ALA A 263 -82.64 51.90 -43.00
CA ALA A 263 -82.19 53.30 -42.81
C ALA A 263 -81.89 54.05 -44.13
N LYS A 264 -82.58 53.71 -45.22
CA LYS A 264 -82.38 54.40 -46.51
C LYS A 264 -83.65 54.57 -47.36
N ARG A 265 -84.78 54.96 -46.76
CA ARG A 265 -85.96 55.50 -47.48
C ARG A 265 -86.78 56.41 -46.55
N SER A 266 -86.32 57.65 -46.37
CA SER A 266 -87.19 58.83 -46.18
C SER A 266 -86.30 60.06 -46.19
N GLY A 267 -85.89 60.46 -47.39
CA GLY A 267 -85.44 61.82 -47.60
C GLY A 267 -86.68 62.70 -47.80
N LYS A 268 -86.75 63.75 -46.97
CA LYS A 268 -86.99 65.14 -47.41
C LYS A 268 -88.41 65.48 -47.93
N ILE A 269 -88.97 66.58 -47.40
CA ILE A 269 -89.54 67.76 -48.13
C ILE A 269 -90.90 68.26 -47.57
N PHE A 270 -90.79 69.45 -46.93
CA PHE A 270 -91.67 70.64 -46.95
C PHE A 270 -92.96 70.73 -46.10
N GLY A 271 -93.10 71.90 -45.49
CA GLY A 271 -94.24 72.42 -44.74
C GLY A 271 -93.79 73.42 -43.71
#